data_AF-A0A250G687-F1
#
_entry.id   AF-A0A250G687-F1
#
_cell.length_a   1.000
_cell.length_b   1.000
_cell.length_c   1.000
_cell.angle_alpha   90.00
_cell.angle_beta   90.00
_cell.angle_gamma   90.00
#
_symmetry.space_group_name_H-M   'P 1'
#
loop_
_entity.id
_entity.type
_entity.pdbx_description
1 polymer ?
#
loop_
_entity_poly.entity_id
_entity_poly.type
_entity_poly.pdbx_seq_one_letter_code
_entity_poly.pdbx_strand_id
1 'polypeptide(L)'
;MKQITLLSENHTDYHLGFEVQSPEPKFFSWDATYEEVIASPWVKQIFYKDYGEGQLSRQFAFKFPVRVGNLLFYNFEFGFTSRQRTDIAVREYRFTSKKGASKHDFLQICEQFNKDLSHREVDEYLENLYYNNHTDDISFRMQYYGEARHQDFFLSIYNTRDYYQIIKPLKNAIQLTDFLVFPSEDIQMDTNYREDIRVKRRPSLLTEKFGNQSVLWRDEKNQQIGVSVDKFVRVFPLSDIEKVYIERMLPAKGHGADYIFIQYKNEKYPTKILEGKNNLFDKIDLEKIFKQKILFDGEYYNC
;
A
#
# COMPACT_ATOMS: atom_id res chain seq x y z
N MET A 1 17.88 -19.19 -21.17
CA MET A 1 16.49 -19.60 -20.88
C MET A 1 15.64 -18.34 -20.97
N LYS A 2 14.71 -18.25 -21.94
CA LYS A 2 13.83 -17.07 -22.10
C LYS A 2 12.95 -16.95 -20.85
N GLN A 3 12.87 -15.75 -20.26
CA GLN A 3 12.10 -15.51 -19.03
C GLN A 3 10.74 -14.86 -19.29
N ILE A 4 10.59 -14.24 -20.46
CA ILE A 4 9.32 -13.84 -21.03
C ILE A 4 9.26 -14.41 -22.45
N THR A 5 8.08 -14.91 -22.83
CA THR A 5 7.80 -15.31 -24.21
C THR A 5 6.56 -14.57 -24.69
N LEU A 6 6.66 -13.94 -25.85
CA LEU A 6 5.52 -13.45 -26.61
C LEU A 6 4.81 -14.63 -27.25
N LEU A 7 3.53 -14.76 -26.98
CA LEU A 7 2.67 -15.79 -27.56
C LEU A 7 2.15 -15.32 -28.92
N SER A 8 2.03 -16.24 -29.86
CA SER A 8 1.47 -15.98 -31.20
C SER A 8 -0.06 -15.99 -31.25
N GLU A 9 -0.68 -16.48 -30.18
CA GLU A 9 -2.13 -16.51 -30.00
C GLU A 9 -2.66 -15.11 -29.64
N ASN A 10 -3.96 -14.88 -29.79
CA ASN A 10 -4.59 -13.59 -29.46
C ASN A 10 -5.50 -13.73 -28.24
N HIS A 11 -4.89 -13.60 -27.06
CA HIS A 11 -5.57 -13.58 -25.77
C HIS A 11 -5.97 -12.15 -25.39
N THR A 12 -7.23 -11.99 -24.97
CA THR A 12 -7.84 -10.68 -24.63
C THR A 12 -8.25 -10.59 -23.15
N ASP A 13 -7.82 -11.56 -22.35
CA ASP A 13 -8.20 -11.76 -20.94
C ASP A 13 -7.38 -10.92 -19.94
N TYR A 14 -6.61 -9.93 -20.41
CA TYR A 14 -5.81 -9.02 -19.57
C TYR A 14 -6.61 -8.35 -18.45
N HIS A 15 -7.90 -8.08 -18.67
CA HIS A 15 -8.79 -7.45 -17.69
C HIS A 15 -9.42 -8.43 -16.70
N LEU A 16 -9.38 -9.73 -17.01
CA LEU A 16 -9.99 -10.81 -16.21
C LEU A 16 -9.01 -11.39 -15.20
N GLY A 17 -7.77 -11.66 -15.62
CA GLY A 17 -6.84 -12.40 -14.78
C GLY A 17 -5.60 -12.91 -15.49
N PHE A 18 -5.07 -14.01 -14.98
CA PHE A 18 -3.91 -14.70 -15.51
C PHE A 18 -4.07 -16.20 -15.38
N GLU A 19 -3.32 -16.96 -16.17
CA GLU A 19 -3.37 -18.42 -16.18
C GLU A 19 -2.02 -19.03 -15.81
N VAL A 20 -2.01 -19.86 -14.78
CA VAL A 20 -0.85 -20.67 -14.41
C VAL A 20 -0.77 -21.87 -15.32
N GLN A 21 0.34 -22.00 -16.06
CA GLN A 21 0.61 -23.06 -17.04
C GLN A 21 1.17 -24.32 -16.36
N SER A 22 0.38 -24.91 -15.47
CA SER A 22 0.64 -26.22 -14.83
C SER A 22 0.14 -27.38 -15.70
N PRO A 23 0.47 -28.65 -15.36
CA PRO A 23 -0.09 -29.83 -16.04
C PRO A 23 -1.62 -29.83 -16.10
N GLU A 24 -2.26 -29.28 -15.07
CA GLU A 24 -3.66 -28.86 -15.09
C GLU A 24 -3.68 -27.33 -15.01
N PRO A 25 -3.86 -26.61 -16.14
CA PRO A 25 -3.85 -25.15 -16.15
C PRO A 25 -4.94 -24.56 -15.25
N LYS A 26 -4.60 -23.46 -14.57
CA LYS A 26 -5.55 -22.74 -13.72
C LYS A 26 -5.58 -21.26 -14.05
N PHE A 27 -6.77 -20.78 -14.40
CA PHE A 27 -7.06 -19.36 -14.45
C PHE A 27 -7.34 -18.79 -13.05
N PHE A 28 -6.69 -17.69 -12.71
CA PHE A 28 -6.92 -16.86 -11.52
C PHE A 28 -7.50 -15.52 -11.96
N SER A 29 -8.65 -15.16 -11.40
CA SER A 29 -9.20 -13.81 -11.53
C SER A 29 -8.28 -12.80 -10.83
N TRP A 30 -8.21 -11.57 -11.33
CA TRP A 30 -7.58 -10.46 -10.61
C TRP A 30 -8.25 -10.17 -9.26
N ASP A 31 -9.49 -10.62 -9.04
CA ASP A 31 -10.20 -10.48 -7.77
C ASP A 31 -9.86 -11.58 -6.75
N ALA A 32 -9.04 -12.57 -7.13
CA ALA A 32 -8.59 -13.62 -6.22
C ALA A 32 -7.77 -13.02 -5.07
N THR A 33 -8.18 -13.32 -3.84
CA THR A 33 -7.57 -12.79 -2.63
C THR A 33 -6.16 -13.35 -2.41
N TYR A 34 -5.36 -12.65 -1.60
CA TYR A 34 -4.07 -13.21 -1.16
C TYR A 34 -4.24 -14.60 -0.55
N GLU A 35 -5.26 -14.80 0.29
CA GLU A 35 -5.52 -16.08 0.95
C GLU A 35 -5.83 -17.21 -0.05
N GLU A 36 -6.68 -16.95 -1.05
CA GLU A 36 -7.01 -17.92 -2.10
C GLU A 36 -5.80 -18.25 -2.98
N VAL A 37 -5.03 -17.24 -3.38
CA VAL A 37 -3.84 -17.45 -4.22
C VAL A 37 -2.74 -18.18 -3.46
N ILE A 38 -2.54 -17.91 -2.17
CA ILE A 38 -1.53 -18.58 -1.33
C ILE A 38 -1.91 -20.03 -1.04
N ALA A 39 -3.21 -20.33 -0.85
CA ALA A 39 -3.69 -21.69 -0.59
C ALA A 39 -3.52 -22.63 -1.79
N SER A 40 -3.25 -22.08 -2.98
CA SER A 40 -3.02 -22.82 -4.21
C SER A 40 -1.80 -23.74 -4.18
N PRO A 41 -1.87 -24.96 -4.74
CA PRO A 41 -0.70 -25.84 -4.87
C PRO A 41 0.35 -25.29 -5.84
N TRP A 42 0.02 -24.29 -6.68
CA TRP A 42 0.93 -23.71 -7.67
C TRP A 42 1.78 -22.58 -7.12
N VAL A 43 1.60 -22.18 -5.86
CA VAL A 43 2.35 -21.10 -5.22
C VAL A 43 3.34 -21.66 -4.20
N LYS A 44 4.50 -21.03 -4.07
CA LYS A 44 5.49 -21.29 -3.03
C LYS A 44 5.90 -19.98 -2.36
N GLN A 45 6.17 -20.04 -1.05
CA GLN A 45 6.82 -18.93 -0.36
C GLN A 45 8.28 -18.84 -0.79
N ILE A 46 8.77 -17.61 -1.00
CA ILE A 46 10.17 -17.31 -1.29
C ILE A 46 10.72 -16.34 -0.25
N PHE A 47 12.05 -16.30 -0.13
CA PHE A 47 12.76 -15.44 0.80
C PHE A 47 13.96 -14.82 0.07
N TYR A 48 14.02 -13.49 -0.04
CA TYR A 48 15.26 -12.82 -0.43
C TYR A 48 16.17 -12.67 0.76
N LYS A 49 17.44 -13.02 0.59
CA LYS A 49 18.47 -12.94 1.65
C LYS A 49 18.91 -11.51 1.96
N ASP A 50 18.67 -10.56 1.05
CA ASP A 50 19.34 -9.25 1.08
C ASP A 50 18.39 -8.05 1.26
N TYR A 51 17.07 -8.28 1.32
CA TYR A 51 16.14 -7.22 1.70
C TYR A 51 16.09 -7.15 3.21
N GLY A 52 16.68 -6.10 3.78
CA GLY A 52 16.63 -5.82 5.22
C GLY A 52 15.20 -5.86 5.76
N GLU A 53 15.09 -6.08 7.07
CA GLU A 53 13.82 -6.09 7.81
C GLU A 53 13.01 -4.81 7.51
N GLY A 54 12.04 -4.85 6.57
CA GLY A 54 11.22 -3.66 6.34
C GLY A 54 10.28 -3.58 5.14
N GLN A 55 10.53 -4.23 4.00
CA GLN A 55 9.76 -3.87 2.79
C GLN A 55 8.74 -4.91 2.30
N LEU A 56 8.95 -6.21 2.52
CA LEU A 56 7.93 -7.23 2.29
C LEU A 56 8.15 -8.35 3.31
N SER A 57 7.22 -8.51 4.24
CA SER A 57 7.34 -9.53 5.29
C SER A 57 7.11 -10.95 4.77
N ARG A 58 6.35 -11.07 3.67
CA ARG A 58 5.98 -12.35 3.05
C ARG A 58 5.93 -12.21 1.54
N GLN A 59 6.62 -13.12 0.86
CA GLN A 59 6.77 -13.12 -0.59
C GLN A 59 6.50 -14.50 -1.15
N PHE A 60 5.90 -14.53 -2.33
CA PHE A 60 5.41 -15.73 -2.97
C PHE A 60 5.73 -15.69 -4.45
N ALA A 61 5.97 -16.86 -5.03
CA ALA A 61 6.19 -17.06 -6.45
C ALA A 61 5.34 -18.20 -6.97
N PHE A 62 4.91 -18.11 -8.23
CA PHE A 62 4.31 -19.24 -8.93
C PHE A 62 5.38 -20.28 -9.29
N LYS A 63 5.06 -21.57 -9.11
CA LYS A 63 5.94 -22.71 -9.42
C LYS A 63 6.03 -22.99 -10.92
N PHE A 64 5.05 -22.52 -11.67
CA PHE A 64 4.89 -22.72 -13.12
C PHE A 64 4.85 -21.36 -13.84
N PRO A 65 5.10 -21.34 -15.16
CA PRO A 65 4.96 -20.12 -15.95
C PRO A 65 3.54 -19.55 -15.85
N VAL A 66 3.43 -18.23 -15.85
CA VAL A 66 2.16 -17.51 -15.76
C VAL A 66 1.90 -16.76 -17.06
N ARG A 67 0.77 -17.04 -17.70
CA ARG A 67 0.29 -16.34 -18.89
C ARG A 67 -0.57 -15.14 -18.46
N VAL A 68 -0.22 -13.96 -18.93
CA VAL A 68 -1.05 -12.75 -18.83
C VAL A 68 -1.28 -12.24 -20.24
N GLY A 69 -2.49 -12.46 -20.76
CA GLY A 69 -2.79 -12.27 -22.18
C GLY A 69 -1.77 -12.96 -23.08
N ASN A 70 -1.06 -12.20 -23.91
CA ASN A 70 -0.10 -12.69 -24.90
C ASN A 70 1.34 -12.78 -24.38
N LEU A 71 1.54 -12.70 -23.06
CA LEU A 71 2.85 -12.80 -22.41
C LEU A 71 2.92 -13.99 -21.47
N LEU A 72 4.03 -14.72 -21.51
CA LEU A 72 4.30 -15.84 -20.62
C LEU A 72 5.52 -15.57 -19.74
N PHE A 73 5.32 -15.47 -18.43
CA PHE A 73 6.32 -15.12 -17.41
C PHE A 73 6.81 -16.34 -16.64
N TYR A 74 8.13 -16.51 -16.47
CA TYR A 74 8.72 -17.69 -15.81
C TYR A 74 9.12 -17.47 -14.34
N ASN A 75 8.85 -16.28 -13.77
CA ASN A 75 9.09 -15.92 -12.37
C ASN A 75 8.08 -14.84 -11.93
N PHE A 76 6.80 -15.19 -11.92
CA PHE A 76 5.75 -14.26 -11.51
C PHE A 76 5.56 -14.34 -9.99
N GLU A 77 5.60 -13.19 -9.33
CA GLU A 77 5.72 -13.07 -7.89
C GLU A 77 4.70 -12.09 -7.31
N PHE A 78 4.41 -12.22 -6.02
CA PHE A 78 3.59 -11.26 -5.29
C PHE A 78 3.98 -11.29 -3.81
N GLY A 79 3.58 -10.27 -3.05
CA GLY A 79 3.89 -10.21 -1.63
C GLY A 79 3.05 -9.18 -0.90
N PHE A 80 3.21 -9.17 0.42
CA PHE A 80 2.56 -8.21 1.30
C PHE A 80 3.36 -7.95 2.58
N THR A 81 3.08 -6.80 3.20
CA THR A 81 3.64 -6.45 4.51
C THR A 81 2.82 -7.07 5.64
N SER A 82 3.37 -7.16 6.85
CA SER A 82 2.71 -7.84 7.97
C SER A 82 1.43 -7.13 8.45
N ARG A 83 1.25 -5.87 8.07
CA ARG A 83 0.10 -5.03 8.44
C ARG A 83 -0.97 -5.01 7.34
N GLN A 84 -0.64 -5.46 6.13
CA GLN A 84 -1.52 -5.46 4.97
C GLN A 84 -2.66 -6.47 5.14
N ARG A 85 -3.82 -6.17 4.56
CA ARG A 85 -4.94 -7.12 4.52
C ARG A 85 -4.71 -8.20 3.47
N THR A 86 -5.09 -9.42 3.81
CA THR A 86 -5.01 -10.60 2.93
C THR A 86 -6.38 -11.09 2.44
N ASP A 87 -7.48 -10.55 3.00
CA ASP A 87 -8.86 -10.79 2.58
C ASP A 87 -9.29 -9.88 1.40
N ILE A 88 -8.32 -9.34 0.66
CA ILE A 88 -8.50 -8.59 -0.58
C ILE A 88 -7.76 -9.27 -1.71
N ALA A 89 -8.18 -8.93 -2.93
CA ALA A 89 -7.43 -9.21 -4.14
C ALA A 89 -5.94 -8.87 -4.01
N VAL A 90 -5.09 -9.67 -4.62
CA VAL A 90 -3.65 -9.38 -4.69
C VAL A 90 -3.45 -8.02 -5.36
N ARG A 91 -2.83 -7.09 -4.64
CA ARG A 91 -2.68 -5.69 -5.07
C ARG A 91 -1.65 -5.50 -6.16
N GLU A 92 -0.60 -6.31 -6.12
CA GLU A 92 0.51 -6.21 -7.04
C GLU A 92 1.10 -7.58 -7.30
N TYR A 93 1.21 -7.91 -8.59
CA TYR A 93 2.07 -8.96 -9.08
C TYR A 93 3.29 -8.34 -9.75
N ARG A 94 4.42 -9.02 -9.63
CA ARG A 94 5.72 -8.53 -10.09
C ARG A 94 6.44 -9.57 -10.94
N PHE A 95 7.24 -9.07 -11.86
CA PHE A 95 8.22 -9.83 -12.59
C PHE A 95 9.49 -8.99 -12.73
N THR A 96 10.64 -9.62 -12.55
CA THR A 96 11.95 -9.01 -12.78
C THR A 96 12.72 -9.85 -13.78
N SER A 97 13.25 -9.20 -14.83
CA SER A 97 14.12 -9.86 -15.79
C SER A 97 15.47 -10.19 -15.15
N LYS A 98 16.21 -11.11 -15.76
CA LYS A 98 17.64 -11.28 -15.47
C LYS A 98 18.39 -10.04 -15.94
N LYS A 99 19.53 -9.81 -15.29
CA LYS A 99 20.57 -8.92 -15.77
C LYS A 99 21.02 -9.33 -17.17
N GLY A 100 21.27 -8.32 -18.01
CA GLY A 100 21.56 -8.47 -19.44
C GLY A 100 20.32 -8.49 -20.34
N ALA A 101 19.13 -8.14 -19.84
CA ALA A 101 17.95 -7.96 -20.70
C ALA A 101 18.14 -6.72 -21.57
N SER A 102 17.75 -6.81 -22.85
CA SER A 102 17.99 -5.72 -23.79
C SER A 102 16.84 -4.70 -23.79
N LYS A 103 17.16 -3.44 -24.12
CA LYS A 103 16.15 -2.41 -24.46
C LYS A 103 15.17 -2.92 -25.53
N HIS A 104 15.65 -3.74 -26.46
CA HIS A 104 14.80 -4.33 -27.51
C HIS A 104 13.75 -5.28 -26.92
N ASP A 105 14.12 -6.19 -26.00
CA ASP A 105 13.16 -7.09 -25.36
C ASP A 105 12.07 -6.31 -24.60
N PHE A 106 12.46 -5.24 -23.89
CA PHE A 106 11.53 -4.34 -23.23
C PHE A 106 10.55 -3.69 -24.22
N LEU A 107 11.07 -3.12 -25.31
CA LEU A 107 10.25 -2.44 -26.31
C LEU A 107 9.28 -3.41 -27.02
N GLN A 108 9.69 -4.66 -27.27
CA GLN A 108 8.80 -5.67 -27.84
C GLN A 108 7.60 -6.00 -26.94
N ILE A 109 7.81 -6.04 -25.62
CA ILE A 109 6.70 -6.23 -24.66
C ILE A 109 5.79 -5.01 -24.66
N CYS A 110 6.35 -3.80 -24.68
CA CYS A 110 5.59 -2.56 -24.77
C CYS A 110 4.73 -2.52 -26.05
N GLU A 111 5.29 -2.91 -27.19
CA GLU A 111 4.58 -3.02 -28.46
C GLU A 111 3.42 -4.02 -28.39
N GLN A 112 3.62 -5.17 -27.73
CA GLN A 112 2.56 -6.14 -27.54
C GLN A 112 1.42 -5.57 -26.68
N PHE A 113 1.73 -4.97 -25.53
CA PHE A 113 0.73 -4.33 -24.70
C PHE A 113 0.01 -3.18 -25.44
N ASN A 114 0.71 -2.39 -26.25
CA ASN A 114 0.10 -1.33 -27.04
C ASN A 114 -0.87 -1.84 -28.12
N LYS A 115 -0.67 -3.07 -28.63
CA LYS A 115 -1.62 -3.71 -29.55
C LYS A 115 -2.87 -4.18 -28.81
N ASP A 116 -2.69 -4.68 -27.60
CA ASP A 116 -3.73 -5.37 -26.85
C ASP A 116 -4.55 -4.44 -25.95
N LEU A 117 -3.99 -3.30 -25.53
CA LEU A 117 -4.55 -2.40 -24.52
C LEU A 117 -4.73 -0.96 -25.07
N SER A 118 -5.67 -0.22 -24.49
CA SER A 118 -6.20 1.03 -25.06
C SER A 118 -5.48 2.33 -24.68
N HIS A 119 -4.51 2.34 -23.74
CA HIS A 119 -3.94 3.60 -23.22
C HIS A 119 -2.41 3.58 -23.09
N ARG A 120 -1.71 4.52 -23.74
CA ARG A 120 -0.25 4.55 -23.80
C ARG A 120 0.35 5.76 -23.09
N GLU A 121 1.32 5.54 -22.20
CA GLU A 121 2.36 6.52 -21.85
C GLU A 121 3.72 5.81 -21.78
N VAL A 122 4.68 6.29 -22.58
CA VAL A 122 6.08 5.81 -22.53
C VAL A 122 6.97 7.02 -22.41
N ASP A 123 7.62 7.14 -21.26
CA ASP A 123 8.53 8.24 -20.95
C ASP A 123 9.98 7.74 -20.95
N GLU A 124 10.87 8.55 -21.53
CA GLU A 124 12.31 8.32 -21.51
C GLU A 124 12.96 9.33 -20.57
N TYR A 125 13.75 8.82 -19.62
CA TYR A 125 14.50 9.65 -18.68
C TYR A 125 15.92 9.12 -18.55
N LEU A 126 16.88 9.87 -19.11
CA LEU A 126 18.27 9.45 -19.26
C LEU A 126 18.36 8.14 -20.07
N GLU A 127 19.00 7.09 -19.52
CA GLU A 127 19.10 5.76 -20.15
C GLU A 127 17.93 4.83 -19.76
N ASN A 128 17.04 5.29 -18.88
CA ASN A 128 15.93 4.50 -18.35
C ASN A 128 14.64 4.76 -19.15
N LEU A 129 13.84 3.72 -19.30
CA LEU A 129 12.53 3.82 -19.93
C LEU A 129 11.46 3.45 -18.93
N TYR A 130 10.35 4.18 -18.96
CA TYR A 130 9.17 3.94 -18.16
C TYR A 130 7.99 3.71 -19.08
N TYR A 131 7.20 2.68 -18.79
CA TYR A 131 6.03 2.32 -19.56
C TYR A 131 4.85 2.16 -18.61
N ASN A 132 3.74 2.82 -18.93
CA ASN A 132 2.48 2.68 -18.21
C ASN A 132 1.35 2.42 -19.21
N ASN A 133 0.52 1.43 -18.89
CA ASN A 133 -0.71 1.13 -19.60
C ASN A 133 -1.74 0.58 -18.59
N HIS A 134 -3.01 0.54 -18.97
CA HIS A 134 -4.06 -0.01 -18.14
C HIS A 134 -5.17 -0.62 -18.99
N THR A 135 -5.91 -1.53 -18.36
CA THR A 135 -7.19 -2.02 -18.85
C THR A 135 -8.12 -2.18 -17.66
N ASP A 136 -9.30 -1.56 -17.74
CA ASP A 136 -10.17 -1.38 -16.58
C ASP A 136 -9.38 -0.88 -15.35
N ASP A 137 -9.55 -1.54 -14.21
CA ASP A 137 -8.85 -1.26 -12.96
C ASP A 137 -7.55 -2.07 -12.78
N ILE A 138 -6.90 -2.47 -13.88
CA ILE A 138 -5.62 -3.18 -13.88
C ILE A 138 -4.57 -2.33 -14.58
N SER A 139 -3.54 -1.92 -13.84
CA SER A 139 -2.44 -1.09 -14.37
C SER A 139 -1.17 -1.90 -14.56
N PHE A 140 -0.54 -1.77 -15.72
CA PHE A 140 0.73 -2.38 -16.08
C PHE A 140 1.80 -1.29 -16.07
N ARG A 141 2.79 -1.44 -15.19
CA ARG A 141 3.93 -0.52 -15.10
C ARG A 141 5.21 -1.27 -15.35
N MET A 142 6.02 -0.81 -16.29
CA MET A 142 7.34 -1.36 -16.51
C MET A 142 8.39 -0.27 -16.44
N GLN A 143 9.59 -0.66 -16.03
CA GLN A 143 10.75 0.19 -16.12
C GLN A 143 11.94 -0.64 -16.59
N TYR A 144 12.69 -0.08 -17.53
CA TYR A 144 13.96 -0.60 -17.99
C TYR A 144 15.09 0.28 -17.45
N TYR A 145 16.13 -0.37 -16.92
CA TYR A 145 17.35 0.26 -16.48
C TYR A 145 18.42 0.10 -17.56
N GLY A 146 18.82 1.19 -18.20
CA GLY A 146 19.76 1.16 -19.33
C GLY A 146 21.24 1.10 -18.94
N GLU A 147 21.56 1.48 -17.70
CA GLU A 147 22.93 1.51 -17.20
C GLU A 147 23.59 0.13 -17.32
N ALA A 148 24.82 0.06 -17.87
CA ALA A 148 25.51 -1.21 -18.16
C ALA A 148 25.59 -2.19 -16.97
N ARG A 149 25.61 -1.68 -15.74
CA ARG A 149 25.64 -2.49 -14.49
C ARG A 149 24.27 -3.04 -14.05
N HIS A 150 23.19 -2.50 -14.60
CA HIS A 150 21.80 -2.74 -14.21
C HIS A 150 20.89 -3.03 -15.40
N GLN A 151 21.41 -3.59 -16.51
CA GLN A 151 20.61 -3.90 -17.71
C GLN A 151 19.54 -4.97 -17.43
N ASP A 152 18.42 -4.56 -16.85
CA ASP A 152 17.26 -5.37 -16.53
C ASP A 152 15.99 -4.50 -16.64
N PHE A 153 14.84 -5.16 -16.58
CA PHE A 153 13.57 -4.47 -16.43
C PHE A 153 12.69 -5.17 -15.42
N PHE A 154 11.80 -4.39 -14.81
CA PHE A 154 10.73 -4.90 -13.99
C PHE A 154 9.38 -4.61 -14.62
N LEU A 155 8.41 -5.46 -14.32
CA LEU A 155 7.00 -5.29 -14.58
C LEU A 155 6.25 -5.42 -13.25
N SER A 156 5.39 -4.46 -12.96
CA SER A 156 4.40 -4.52 -11.90
C SER A 156 3.01 -4.42 -12.50
N ILE A 157 2.15 -5.38 -12.15
CA ILE A 157 0.73 -5.39 -12.50
C ILE A 157 -0.06 -5.07 -11.23
N TYR A 158 -0.69 -3.90 -11.19
CA TYR A 158 -1.44 -3.40 -10.05
C TYR A 158 -2.93 -3.60 -10.27
N ASN A 159 -3.59 -4.23 -9.30
CA ASN A 159 -5.03 -4.17 -9.17
C ASN A 159 -5.40 -2.85 -8.46
N THR A 160 -5.97 -1.89 -9.18
CA THR A 160 -6.28 -0.55 -8.65
C THR A 160 -7.68 -0.44 -8.04
N ARG A 161 -8.52 -1.48 -8.17
CA ARG A 161 -9.90 -1.54 -7.64
C ARG A 161 -9.98 -1.15 -6.18
N ASP A 162 -11.12 -0.56 -5.81
CA ASP A 162 -11.47 -0.25 -4.44
C ASP A 162 -12.25 -1.41 -3.80
N TYR A 163 -11.97 -1.70 -2.54
CA TYR A 163 -12.60 -2.78 -1.77
C TYR A 163 -13.22 -2.24 -0.48
N TYR A 164 -13.77 -1.02 -0.52
CA TYR A 164 -14.25 -0.31 0.67
C TYR A 164 -15.31 -1.10 1.45
N GLN A 165 -16.14 -1.89 0.77
CA GLN A 165 -17.21 -2.70 1.32
C GLN A 165 -16.74 -3.72 2.38
N ILE A 166 -15.48 -4.18 2.31
CA ILE A 166 -14.98 -5.20 3.25
C ILE A 166 -14.54 -4.61 4.59
N ILE A 167 -14.41 -3.27 4.68
CA ILE A 167 -13.81 -2.63 5.86
C ILE A 167 -14.70 -2.91 7.06
N LYS A 168 -14.17 -3.69 7.97
CA LYS A 168 -14.86 -4.08 9.20
C LYS A 168 -15.02 -2.85 10.11
N PRO A 169 -16.17 -2.71 10.81
CA PRO A 169 -16.30 -1.72 11.88
C PRO A 169 -15.35 -2.07 13.05
N LEU A 170 -15.24 -1.15 14.01
CA LEU A 170 -14.60 -1.48 15.29
C LEU A 170 -15.38 -2.61 15.99
N LYS A 171 -14.65 -3.49 16.67
CA LYS A 171 -15.25 -4.65 17.37
C LYS A 171 -16.15 -4.22 18.53
N ASN A 172 -15.76 -3.17 19.24
CA ASN A 172 -16.49 -2.62 20.37
C ASN A 172 -17.07 -1.26 19.99
N ALA A 173 -18.25 -0.94 20.53
CA ALA A 173 -18.78 0.42 20.48
C ALA A 173 -17.83 1.36 21.21
N ILE A 174 -17.54 2.51 20.59
CA ILE A 174 -16.65 3.51 21.16
C ILE A 174 -17.34 4.27 22.30
N GLN A 175 -16.53 4.79 23.22
CA GLN A 175 -16.96 5.79 24.20
C GLN A 175 -16.09 7.05 24.09
N LEU A 176 -16.72 8.21 24.19
CA LEU A 176 -16.07 9.51 24.13
C LEU A 176 -15.86 10.05 25.55
N THR A 177 -14.81 9.61 26.24
CA THR A 177 -14.45 10.16 27.56
C THR A 177 -13.97 11.61 27.42
N ASP A 178 -13.04 11.83 26.50
CA ASP A 178 -12.55 13.15 26.09
C ASP A 178 -12.38 13.15 24.57
N PHE A 179 -12.51 14.30 23.93
CA PHE A 179 -12.34 14.43 22.48
C PHE A 179 -11.90 15.83 22.07
N LEU A 180 -11.22 15.88 20.92
CA LEU A 180 -10.87 17.06 20.15
C LEU A 180 -11.44 16.90 18.75
N VAL A 181 -11.99 17.99 18.22
CA VAL A 181 -12.64 18.02 16.90
C VAL A 181 -11.88 18.98 16.01
N PHE A 182 -11.67 18.59 14.77
CA PHE A 182 -10.92 19.33 13.78
C PHE A 182 -11.75 19.46 12.50
N PRO A 183 -11.65 20.58 11.79
CA PRO A 183 -12.09 20.64 10.39
C PRO A 183 -11.50 19.50 9.57
N SER A 184 -12.27 19.00 8.60
CA SER A 184 -11.92 17.83 7.79
C SER A 184 -10.57 17.96 7.06
N GLU A 185 -10.22 19.19 6.70
CA GLU A 185 -9.05 19.57 5.91
C GLU A 185 -7.82 19.94 6.76
N ASP A 186 -7.98 20.03 8.08
CA ASP A 186 -6.89 20.47 8.96
C ASP A 186 -6.00 19.31 9.40
N ILE A 187 -6.55 18.09 9.42
CA ILE A 187 -5.83 16.91 9.85
C ILE A 187 -6.03 15.72 8.91
N GLN A 188 -4.98 14.91 8.82
CA GLN A 188 -4.94 13.69 8.05
C GLN A 188 -4.45 12.53 8.91
N MET A 189 -4.76 11.32 8.46
CA MET A 189 -4.14 10.10 8.97
C MET A 189 -3.85 9.17 7.80
N ASP A 190 -3.00 8.17 8.02
CA ASP A 190 -2.89 7.08 7.06
C ASP A 190 -4.22 6.33 6.99
N THR A 191 -4.94 6.53 5.89
CA THR A 191 -6.24 5.94 5.57
C THR A 191 -6.10 4.80 4.57
N ASN A 192 -4.87 4.38 4.23
CA ASN A 192 -4.64 3.31 3.28
C ASN A 192 -4.99 1.97 3.91
N TYR A 193 -6.29 1.71 3.95
CA TYR A 193 -6.86 0.53 4.54
C TYR A 193 -6.30 -0.72 3.84
N ARG A 194 -6.02 -0.67 2.55
CA ARG A 194 -5.47 -1.82 1.79
C ARG A 194 -4.14 -2.29 2.38
N GLU A 195 -3.29 -1.36 2.82
CA GLU A 195 -1.96 -1.61 3.40
C GLU A 195 -1.94 -1.75 4.94
N ASP A 196 -2.98 -1.27 5.64
CA ASP A 196 -3.09 -1.39 7.09
C ASP A 196 -4.48 -1.89 7.53
N ILE A 197 -4.53 -3.16 7.97
CA ILE A 197 -5.73 -3.80 8.51
C ILE A 197 -6.31 -3.08 9.72
N ARG A 198 -5.53 -2.24 10.41
CA ARG A 198 -5.98 -1.45 11.57
C ARG A 198 -6.83 -0.25 11.18
N VAL A 199 -6.84 0.14 9.90
CA VAL A 199 -7.81 1.12 9.39
C VAL A 199 -9.17 0.45 9.30
N LYS A 200 -10.12 0.97 10.06
CA LYS A 200 -11.50 0.47 10.18
C LYS A 200 -12.48 1.53 9.69
N ARG A 201 -13.75 1.13 9.62
CA ARG A 201 -14.85 2.02 9.25
C ARG A 201 -15.15 2.98 10.40
N ARG A 202 -15.36 4.27 10.09
CA ARG A 202 -15.78 5.27 11.07
C ARG A 202 -17.07 4.84 11.80
N PRO A 203 -17.10 4.85 13.14
CA PRO A 203 -18.31 4.55 13.90
C PRO A 203 -19.43 5.56 13.62
N SER A 204 -20.69 5.10 13.56
CA SER A 204 -21.84 5.97 13.28
C SER A 204 -21.97 7.10 14.31
N LEU A 205 -21.67 6.81 15.59
CA LEU A 205 -21.66 7.80 16.67
C LEU A 205 -20.85 9.06 16.33
N LEU A 206 -19.68 8.92 15.70
CA LEU A 206 -18.85 10.08 15.33
C LEU A 206 -19.50 10.88 14.20
N THR A 207 -20.15 10.20 13.26
CA THR A 207 -20.86 10.84 12.14
C THR A 207 -22.12 11.54 12.62
N GLU A 208 -22.90 10.92 13.51
CA GLU A 208 -24.10 11.49 14.10
C GLU A 208 -23.78 12.73 14.96
N LYS A 209 -22.67 12.72 15.69
CA LYS A 209 -22.31 13.79 16.62
C LYS A 209 -21.49 14.93 15.99
N PHE A 210 -20.60 14.60 15.05
CA PHE A 210 -19.63 15.55 14.50
C PHE A 210 -19.67 15.66 12.97
N GLY A 211 -20.61 14.98 12.31
CA GLY A 211 -20.66 14.91 10.85
C GLY A 211 -19.35 14.38 10.27
N ASN A 212 -18.85 15.09 9.25
CA ASN A 212 -17.62 14.75 8.54
C ASN A 212 -16.34 15.30 9.19
N GLN A 213 -16.45 15.92 10.36
CA GLN A 213 -15.28 16.46 11.07
C GLN A 213 -14.36 15.34 11.55
N SER A 214 -13.07 15.63 11.57
CA SER A 214 -12.07 14.70 12.07
C SER A 214 -12.03 14.76 13.59
N VAL A 215 -11.85 13.61 14.24
CA VAL A 215 -11.98 13.48 15.70
C VAL A 215 -10.83 12.67 16.26
N LEU A 216 -10.13 13.25 17.23
CA LEU A 216 -9.21 12.55 18.12
C LEU A 216 -9.92 12.37 19.46
N TRP A 217 -10.06 11.14 19.95
CA TRP A 217 -10.77 10.89 21.21
C TRP A 217 -10.07 9.88 22.11
N ARG A 218 -10.37 9.98 23.39
CA ARG A 218 -9.99 9.03 24.43
C ARG A 218 -11.20 8.20 24.82
N ASP A 219 -10.99 6.89 24.92
CA ASP A 219 -11.97 5.91 25.32
C ASP A 219 -11.41 5.11 26.51
N GLU A 220 -11.75 5.55 27.72
CA GLU A 220 -11.32 4.87 28.96
C GLU A 220 -11.97 3.50 29.14
N LYS A 221 -13.17 3.29 28.60
CA LYS A 221 -13.85 2.00 28.77
C LYS A 221 -13.19 0.90 27.96
N ASN A 222 -12.80 1.22 26.72
CA ASN A 222 -12.08 0.29 25.85
C ASN A 222 -10.55 0.41 25.98
N GLN A 223 -10.05 1.28 26.86
CA GLN A 223 -8.63 1.52 27.10
C GLN A 223 -7.85 1.86 25.81
N GLN A 224 -8.35 2.80 25.03
CA GLN A 224 -7.76 3.18 23.74
C GLN A 224 -7.88 4.69 23.45
N ILE A 225 -6.96 5.20 22.63
CA ILE A 225 -7.14 6.44 21.87
C ILE A 225 -7.64 6.08 20.49
N GLY A 226 -8.47 6.92 19.88
CA GLY A 226 -8.79 6.78 18.48
C GLY A 226 -8.71 8.06 17.70
N VAL A 227 -8.45 7.90 16.41
CA VAL A 227 -8.40 8.97 15.41
C VAL A 227 -9.34 8.61 14.29
N SER A 228 -10.21 9.54 13.91
CA SER A 228 -11.08 9.38 12.75
C SER A 228 -10.93 10.57 11.82
N VAL A 229 -10.74 10.27 10.54
CA VAL A 229 -10.65 11.21 9.43
C VAL A 229 -11.50 10.63 8.30
N ASP A 230 -12.35 11.47 7.70
CA ASP A 230 -13.31 11.07 6.66
C ASP A 230 -14.12 9.83 7.11
N LYS A 231 -14.20 8.78 6.30
CA LYS A 231 -14.96 7.55 6.53
C LYS A 231 -14.19 6.47 7.30
N PHE A 232 -13.00 6.80 7.80
CA PHE A 232 -12.07 5.86 8.40
C PHE A 232 -11.79 6.15 9.88
N VAL A 233 -11.27 5.13 10.55
CA VAL A 233 -10.85 5.21 11.94
C VAL A 233 -9.65 4.31 12.22
N ARG A 234 -8.77 4.74 13.12
CA ARG A 234 -7.72 3.92 13.73
C ARG A 234 -7.80 4.05 15.25
N VAL A 235 -7.46 2.98 15.95
CA VAL A 235 -7.42 2.95 17.42
C VAL A 235 -6.06 2.46 17.90
N PHE A 236 -5.65 2.97 19.06
CA PHE A 236 -4.33 2.78 19.65
C PHE A 236 -4.52 2.41 21.12
N PRO A 237 -4.13 1.19 21.55
CA PRO A 237 -4.30 0.74 22.94
C PRO A 237 -3.48 1.59 23.91
N LEU A 238 -4.11 2.06 24.99
CA LEU A 238 -3.44 2.89 26.00
C LEU A 238 -2.34 2.15 26.74
N SER A 239 -2.51 0.84 26.96
CA SER A 239 -1.56 -0.01 27.69
C SER A 239 -0.16 -0.03 27.07
N ASP A 240 -0.10 0.18 25.75
CA ASP A 240 1.09 -0.04 24.95
C ASP A 240 1.87 1.26 24.72
N ILE A 241 1.23 2.41 24.92
CA ILE A 241 1.82 3.73 24.70
C ILE A 241 2.84 4.02 25.80
N GLU A 242 4.08 4.32 25.39
CA GLU A 242 5.16 4.76 26.27
C GLU A 242 5.30 6.28 26.28
N LYS A 243 5.37 6.89 25.09
CA LYS A 243 5.43 8.34 24.91
C LYS A 243 4.62 8.79 23.71
N VAL A 244 4.15 10.04 23.76
CA VAL A 244 3.52 10.75 22.64
C VAL A 244 4.28 12.04 22.41
N TYR A 245 4.58 12.33 21.16
CA TYR A 245 5.36 13.51 20.81
C TYR A 245 4.98 14.05 19.44
N ILE A 246 5.37 15.30 19.20
CA ILE A 246 5.21 16.02 17.95
C ILE A 246 6.57 16.15 17.26
N GLU A 247 6.60 15.85 15.97
CA GLU A 247 7.68 16.29 15.09
C GLU A 247 7.13 17.35 14.14
N ARG A 248 7.92 18.41 13.91
CA ARG A 248 7.54 19.52 13.05
C ARG A 248 8.41 19.56 11.81
N MET A 249 7.75 19.49 10.66
CA MET A 249 8.36 19.81 9.38
C MET A 249 8.13 21.29 9.08
N LEU A 250 9.18 22.08 9.09
CA LEU A 250 9.18 23.49 8.76
C LEU A 250 9.03 23.70 7.24
N PRO A 251 8.33 24.77 6.83
CA PRO A 251 8.19 25.10 5.42
C PRO A 251 9.55 25.45 4.79
N ALA A 252 9.82 24.87 3.63
CA ALA A 252 10.96 25.21 2.78
C ALA A 252 10.49 25.32 1.31
N LYS A 253 10.33 24.19 0.62
CA LYS A 253 9.67 24.14 -0.71
C LYS A 253 8.17 23.85 -0.66
N GLY A 254 7.68 23.35 0.47
CA GLY A 254 6.26 23.06 0.73
C GLY A 254 5.73 23.75 1.98
N HIS A 255 4.46 23.51 2.30
CA HIS A 255 3.73 24.20 3.36
C HIS A 255 4.13 23.84 4.81
N GLY A 256 5.04 22.87 5.00
CA GLY A 256 5.34 22.29 6.31
C GLY A 256 4.18 21.44 6.86
N ALA A 257 4.41 20.77 7.99
CA ALA A 257 3.41 19.96 8.68
C ALA A 257 3.81 19.71 10.14
N ASP A 258 2.83 19.39 10.98
CA ASP A 258 3.08 18.82 12.29
C ASP A 258 2.61 17.35 12.28
N TYR A 259 3.39 16.47 12.91
CA TYR A 259 3.12 15.04 12.98
C TYR A 259 3.03 14.59 14.43
N ILE A 260 1.95 13.90 14.80
CA ILE A 260 1.83 13.26 16.11
C ILE A 260 2.25 11.80 15.99
N PHE A 261 3.21 11.41 16.83
CA PHE A 261 3.73 10.06 16.93
C PHE A 261 3.41 9.42 18.28
N ILE A 262 3.14 8.12 18.23
CA ILE A 262 3.12 7.24 19.40
C ILE A 262 4.36 6.36 19.36
N GLN A 263 5.11 6.34 20.45
CA GLN A 263 6.10 5.31 20.73
C GLN A 263 5.46 4.24 21.61
N TYR A 264 5.52 2.98 21.16
CA TYR A 264 5.08 1.85 21.97
C TYR A 264 6.23 1.29 22.80
N LYS A 265 5.91 0.76 23.98
CA LYS A 265 6.90 0.20 24.94
C LYS A 265 7.82 -0.87 24.35
N ASN A 266 7.34 -1.62 23.36
CA ASN A 266 8.02 -2.78 22.78
C ASN A 266 8.26 -2.64 21.26
N GLU A 267 8.04 -1.46 20.68
CA GLU A 267 8.34 -1.24 19.26
C GLU A 267 9.58 -0.37 19.11
N LYS A 268 10.48 -0.72 18.20
CA LYS A 268 11.67 0.11 17.93
C LYS A 268 11.32 1.43 17.25
N TYR A 269 10.26 1.42 16.43
CA TYR A 269 9.90 2.53 15.57
C TYR A 269 8.58 3.16 16.00
N PRO A 270 8.49 4.50 16.00
CA PRO A 270 7.26 5.20 16.34
C PRO A 270 6.20 5.01 15.24
N THR A 271 4.94 5.14 15.62
CA THR A 271 3.80 5.11 14.69
C THR A 271 3.21 6.51 14.56
N LYS A 272 3.20 7.05 13.33
CA LYS A 272 2.43 8.26 13.01
C LYS A 272 0.94 7.97 13.17
N ILE A 273 0.26 8.78 13.98
CA ILE A 273 -1.19 8.65 14.20
C ILE A 273 -1.99 9.76 13.55
N LEU A 274 -1.41 10.93 13.39
CA LEU A 274 -2.09 12.13 12.92
C LEU A 274 -1.08 13.09 12.30
N GLU A 275 -1.51 13.78 11.27
CA GLU A 275 -0.77 14.82 10.57
C GLU A 275 -1.66 16.06 10.51
N GLY A 276 -1.09 17.23 10.75
CA GLY A 276 -1.81 18.49 10.70
C GLY A 276 -0.99 19.56 9.99
N LYS A 277 -1.64 20.69 9.70
CA LYS A 277 -0.96 21.89 9.20
C LYS A 277 0.15 22.32 10.17
N ASN A 278 1.19 22.96 9.65
CA ASN A 278 2.29 23.47 10.46
C ASN A 278 1.78 24.36 11.60
N ASN A 279 2.28 24.15 12.82
CA ASN A 279 1.87 24.83 14.06
C ASN A 279 0.41 24.62 14.49
N LEU A 280 -0.31 23.65 13.92
CA LEU A 280 -1.71 23.39 14.29
C LEU A 280 -1.83 22.97 15.76
N PHE A 281 -0.92 22.11 16.24
CA PHE A 281 -1.04 21.52 17.57
C PHE A 281 -0.60 22.42 18.72
N ASP A 282 0.04 23.57 18.43
CA ASP A 282 0.45 24.55 19.45
C ASP A 282 -0.74 25.16 20.20
N LYS A 283 -1.91 25.16 19.57
CA LYS A 283 -3.14 25.77 20.09
C LYS A 283 -4.11 24.74 20.67
N ILE A 284 -3.70 23.47 20.75
CA ILE A 284 -4.59 22.35 21.03
C ILE A 284 -4.10 21.63 22.29
N ASP A 285 -5.00 21.46 23.24
CA ASP A 285 -4.73 20.72 24.48
C ASP A 285 -4.76 19.21 24.20
N LEU A 286 -3.67 18.70 23.62
CA LEU A 286 -3.47 17.28 23.38
C LEU A 286 -3.28 16.49 24.69
N GLU A 287 -2.75 17.13 25.75
CA GLU A 287 -2.55 16.51 27.06
C GLU A 287 -3.89 16.07 27.68
N LYS A 288 -4.98 16.80 27.40
CA LYS A 288 -6.34 16.35 27.75
C LYS A 288 -6.69 14.97 27.20
N ILE A 289 -6.26 14.63 25.98
CA ILE A 289 -6.55 13.34 25.34
C ILE A 289 -5.58 12.26 25.81
N PHE A 290 -4.29 12.56 25.79
CA PHE A 290 -3.28 11.54 26.05
C PHE A 290 -3.03 11.31 27.55
N LYS A 291 -3.45 12.23 28.42
CA LYS A 291 -3.23 12.23 29.88
C LYS A 291 -1.76 12.07 30.26
N GLN A 292 -0.88 12.58 29.41
CA GLN A 292 0.57 12.64 29.60
C GLN A 292 1.09 13.89 28.90
N LYS A 293 2.27 14.34 29.33
CA LYS A 293 2.94 15.48 28.73
C LYS A 293 3.28 15.19 27.28
N ILE A 294 2.98 16.13 26.37
CA ILE A 294 3.38 16.02 24.96
C ILE A 294 4.74 16.68 24.76
N LEU A 295 5.67 15.95 24.16
CA LEU A 295 7.02 16.45 23.87
C LEU A 295 7.11 16.93 22.42
N PHE A 296 7.99 17.88 22.14
CA PHE A 296 8.44 18.20 20.79
C PHE A 296 9.81 17.55 20.59
N ASP A 297 9.88 16.55 19.70
CA ASP A 297 11.08 15.69 19.52
C ASP A 297 11.98 16.18 18.37
N GLY A 298 11.62 17.26 17.68
CA GLY A 298 12.49 17.95 16.73
C GLY A 298 11.76 18.79 15.67
N GLU A 299 12.53 19.66 15.03
CA GLU A 299 12.16 20.42 13.84
C GLU A 299 13.09 20.04 12.68
N TYR A 300 12.54 19.82 11.49
CA TYR A 300 13.32 19.57 10.28
C TYR A 300 12.70 20.29 9.08
N TYR A 301 13.49 20.54 8.03
CA TYR A 301 13.00 21.21 6.83
C TYR A 301 12.53 20.20 5.78
N ASN A 302 11.49 20.57 5.02
CA ASN A 302 11.07 19.81 3.85
C ASN A 302 12.09 20.00 2.71
N CYS A 303 13.07 19.09 2.60
CA CYS A 303 14.14 19.13 1.60
C CYS A 303 13.64 18.85 0.16
#